data_AF-A0A379GB73-F1
#
_entry.id   AF-A0A379GB73-F1
#
_cell.length_a   1.000
_cell.length_b   1.000
_cell.length_c   1.000
_cell.angle_alpha   90.00
_cell.angle_beta   90.00
_cell.angle_gamma   90.00
#
_symmetry.space_group_name_H-M   'P 1'
#
loop_
_entity.id
_entity.type
_entity.pdbx_description
1 polymer ?
#
loop_
_entity_poly.entity_id
_entity_poly.type
_entity_poly.pdbx_seq_one_letter_code
_entity_poly.pdbx_strand_id
1 'polypeptide(L)'
;MGILALALTGCHRPTDQGQQYKDGKLKQDLIEVNSPNTQGKPINGSDYLEQINQINQTSSRLYNSNQDTYQAVENWLRSGADTRQLRQFNIAAFQMEGED
;
A
#
# COMPACT_ATOMS: atom_id res chain seq x y z
N MET A 1 -2.81 -28.57 49.63
CA MET A 1 -2.64 -28.64 48.16
C MET A 1 -2.78 -27.23 47.62
N GLY A 2 -1.66 -26.53 47.40
CA GLY A 2 -1.67 -25.18 46.82
C GLY A 2 -1.49 -25.27 45.31
N ILE A 3 -2.47 -24.81 44.53
CA ILE A 3 -2.36 -24.74 43.08
C ILE A 3 -1.61 -23.44 42.75
N LEU A 4 -0.38 -23.57 42.27
CA LEU A 4 0.41 -22.48 41.73
C LEU A 4 -0.06 -22.23 40.28
N ALA A 5 -0.85 -21.19 40.06
CA ALA A 5 -1.25 -20.77 38.72
C ALA A 5 -0.11 -19.95 38.09
N LEU A 6 0.62 -20.53 37.14
CA LEU A 6 1.56 -19.78 36.31
C LEU A 6 0.76 -19.00 35.25
N ALA A 7 0.74 -17.67 35.38
CA ALA A 7 0.26 -16.79 34.33
C ALA A 7 1.31 -16.73 33.21
N LEU A 8 1.05 -17.40 32.09
CA LEU A 8 1.78 -17.15 30.85
C LEU A 8 1.32 -15.79 30.31
N THR A 9 2.05 -14.72 30.60
CA THR A 9 1.94 -13.49 29.82
C THR A 9 2.60 -13.75 28.47
N GLY A 10 1.86 -14.37 27.55
CA GLY A 10 2.23 -14.44 26.15
C GLY A 10 2.42 -13.01 25.65
N CYS A 11 3.55 -12.74 24.99
CA CYS A 11 3.84 -11.45 24.40
C CYS A 11 2.78 -11.17 23.31
N HIS A 12 1.75 -10.41 23.65
CA HIS A 12 0.69 -10.03 22.71
C HIS A 12 1.15 -8.81 21.92
N ARG A 13 1.16 -8.92 20.59
CA ARG A 13 1.41 -7.78 19.72
C ARG A 13 0.07 -7.10 19.44
N PRO A 14 -0.06 -5.78 19.70
CA PRO A 14 -1.34 -5.09 19.57
C PRO A 14 -1.83 -5.13 18.12
N THR A 15 -3.11 -5.39 17.92
CA THR A 15 -3.77 -5.33 16.60
C THR A 15 -5.03 -4.44 16.61
N ASP A 16 -5.29 -3.77 17.73
CA ASP A 16 -6.54 -3.06 18.00
C ASP A 16 -6.76 -1.84 17.09
N GLN A 17 -5.70 -1.29 16.51
CA GLN A 17 -5.77 -0.17 15.57
C GLN A 17 -5.51 -0.60 14.12
N GLY A 18 -5.56 -1.91 13.84
CA GLY A 18 -5.33 -2.46 12.51
C GLY A 18 -3.87 -2.72 12.16
N GLN A 19 -2.98 -2.76 13.16
CA GLN A 19 -1.60 -3.22 12.98
C GLN A 19 -1.58 -4.63 12.36
N GLN A 20 -0.62 -4.89 11.48
CA GLN A 20 -0.49 -6.17 10.79
C GLN A 20 0.95 -6.65 10.84
N TYR A 21 1.15 -7.92 11.20
CA TYR A 21 2.47 -8.56 11.30
C TYR A 21 2.67 -9.67 10.26
N LYS A 22 1.90 -9.63 9.17
CA LYS A 22 1.83 -10.67 8.14
C LYS A 22 2.92 -10.58 7.05
N ASP A 23 3.63 -9.45 6.99
CA ASP A 23 4.66 -9.17 5.97
C ASP A 23 6.09 -9.38 6.49
N GLY A 24 6.23 -9.88 7.72
CA GLY A 24 7.53 -10.00 8.39
C GLY A 24 8.08 -8.65 8.84
N LYS A 25 9.30 -8.65 9.37
CA LYS A 25 9.97 -7.41 9.78
C LYS A 25 10.69 -6.79 8.58
N LEU A 26 10.29 -5.58 8.21
CA LEU A 26 10.98 -4.77 7.21
C LEU A 26 12.24 -4.17 7.86
N LYS A 27 13.34 -4.12 7.09
CA LYS A 27 14.66 -3.68 7.58
C LYS A 27 15.13 -2.37 6.94
N GLN A 28 14.27 -1.78 6.13
CA GLN A 28 14.51 -0.58 5.33
C GLN A 28 13.17 0.14 5.21
N ASP A 29 13.21 1.48 5.21
CA ASP A 29 12.04 2.35 5.13
C ASP A 29 11.16 2.04 3.90
N LEU A 30 11.79 1.67 2.79
CA LEU A 30 11.16 1.29 1.53
C LEU A 30 11.79 0.02 0.97
N ILE A 31 10.96 -1.00 0.75
CA ILE A 31 11.37 -2.26 0.14
C ILE A 31 10.55 -2.48 -1.14
N GLU A 32 11.24 -2.65 -2.27
CA GLU A 32 10.56 -3.00 -3.52
C GLU A 32 9.98 -4.42 -3.41
N VAL A 33 8.70 -4.57 -3.73
CA VAL A 33 8.00 -5.86 -3.71
C VAL A 33 7.51 -6.24 -5.10
N ASN A 34 7.49 -7.54 -5.39
CA ASN A 34 7.00 -8.05 -6.67
C ASN A 34 5.48 -7.83 -6.84
N SER A 35 4.73 -7.95 -5.75
CA SER A 35 3.31 -7.65 -5.68
C SER A 35 2.97 -7.22 -4.24
N PRO A 36 2.18 -6.15 -4.05
CA PRO A 36 1.66 -5.78 -2.73
C PRO A 36 0.85 -6.92 -2.10
N ASN A 37 0.95 -7.09 -0.77
CA ASN A 37 0.12 -8.04 -0.02
C ASN A 37 -1.28 -7.48 0.27
N THR A 38 -2.05 -7.28 -0.80
CA THR A 38 -3.41 -6.75 -0.76
C THR A 38 -4.38 -7.70 -1.45
N GLN A 39 -5.64 -7.66 -1.03
CA GLN A 39 -6.72 -8.37 -1.68
C GLN A 39 -7.63 -7.38 -2.40
N GLY A 40 -8.20 -7.82 -3.52
CA GLY A 40 -9.13 -7.01 -4.29
C GLY A 40 -8.45 -5.92 -5.12
N LYS A 41 -9.20 -4.86 -5.39
CA LYS A 41 -8.86 -3.76 -6.30
C LYS A 41 -9.20 -2.43 -5.61
N PRO A 42 -8.55 -1.31 -5.97
CA PRO A 42 -8.94 0.00 -5.48
C PRO A 42 -10.42 0.27 -5.77
N ILE A 43 -11.14 0.81 -4.78
CA ILE A 43 -12.57 1.15 -4.91
C ILE A 43 -12.79 2.60 -5.36
N ASN A 44 -11.78 3.46 -5.20
CA ASN A 44 -11.85 4.91 -5.43
C ASN A 44 -11.13 5.33 -6.72
N GLY A 45 -11.15 4.48 -7.76
CA GLY A 45 -10.47 4.77 -9.02
C GLY A 45 -10.98 6.05 -9.71
N SER A 46 -12.28 6.33 -9.63
CA SER A 46 -12.86 7.57 -10.16
C SER A 46 -12.33 8.81 -9.44
N ASP A 47 -12.33 8.77 -8.10
CA ASP A 47 -11.87 9.88 -7.27
C ASP A 47 -10.38 10.17 -7.49
N TYR A 48 -9.57 9.12 -7.69
CA TYR A 48 -8.17 9.27 -8.07
C TYR A 48 -8.02 10.06 -9.38
N LEU A 49 -8.79 9.72 -10.43
CA LEU A 49 -8.72 10.44 -11.71
C LEU A 49 -9.16 11.90 -11.59
N GLU A 50 -10.18 12.17 -10.77
CA GLU A 50 -10.58 13.54 -10.45
C GLU A 50 -9.45 14.29 -9.75
N GLN A 51 -8.78 13.67 -8.78
CA GLN A 51 -7.65 14.27 -8.07
C GLN A 51 -6.49 14.60 -9.02
N ILE A 52 -6.18 13.73 -9.98
CA ILE A 52 -5.16 13.98 -11.00
C ILE A 52 -5.55 15.18 -11.89
N ASN A 53 -6.83 15.30 -12.27
CA ASN A 53 -7.31 16.45 -13.02
C ASN A 53 -7.17 17.76 -12.22
N GLN A 54 -7.52 17.75 -10.93
CA GLN A 54 -7.32 18.89 -10.04
C GLN A 54 -5.83 19.29 -9.95
N ILE A 55 -4.91 18.33 -9.85
CA ILE A 55 -3.46 18.60 -9.84
C ILE A 55 -3.04 19.28 -11.14
N ASN A 56 -3.51 18.80 -12.30
CA ASN A 56 -3.18 19.40 -13.60
C ASN A 56 -3.66 20.85 -13.71
N GLN A 57 -4.89 21.12 -13.25
CA GLN A 57 -5.50 22.45 -13.29
C GLN A 57 -4.89 23.45 -12.31
N THR A 58 -4.45 22.98 -11.13
CA THR A 58 -3.95 23.85 -10.06
C THR A 58 -2.43 23.99 -10.05
N SER A 59 -1.71 22.96 -10.52
CA SER A 59 -0.25 22.92 -10.51
C SER A 59 0.27 22.08 -11.69
N SER A 60 0.23 22.64 -12.89
CA SER A 60 0.72 21.95 -14.09
C SER A 60 2.20 21.55 -13.99
N ARG A 61 3.02 22.28 -13.22
CA ARG A 61 4.41 21.87 -12.93
C ARG A 61 4.48 20.55 -12.18
N LEU A 62 3.65 20.38 -11.14
CA LEU A 62 3.60 19.13 -10.37
C LEU A 62 3.06 17.99 -11.23
N TYR A 63 2.02 18.27 -12.04
CA TYR A 63 1.47 17.31 -12.98
C TYR A 63 2.53 16.81 -13.97
N ASN A 64 3.18 17.73 -14.68
CA ASN A 64 4.18 17.39 -15.69
C ASN A 64 5.37 16.62 -15.10
N SER A 65 5.77 16.91 -13.87
CA SER A 65 6.87 16.21 -13.19
C SER A 65 6.54 14.75 -12.82
N ASN A 66 5.27 14.36 -12.79
CA ASN A 66 4.80 13.04 -12.36
C ASN A 66 3.89 12.37 -13.39
N GLN A 67 3.84 12.92 -14.60
CA GLN A 67 2.87 12.54 -15.64
C GLN A 67 2.96 11.05 -15.97
N ASP A 68 4.16 10.50 -16.10
CA ASP A 68 4.38 9.09 -16.43
C ASP A 68 3.77 8.17 -15.35
N THR A 69 3.94 8.51 -14.08
CA THR A 69 3.35 7.77 -12.95
C THR A 69 1.83 7.83 -13.00
N TYR A 70 1.25 9.01 -13.21
CA TYR A 70 -0.21 9.17 -13.28
C TYR A 70 -0.81 8.40 -14.44
N GLN A 71 -0.19 8.46 -15.62
CA GLN A 71 -0.64 7.73 -16.81
C GLN A 71 -0.50 6.22 -16.64
N ALA A 72 0.58 5.74 -16.02
CA ALA A 72 0.75 4.32 -15.71
C ALA A 72 -0.37 3.81 -14.79
N VAL A 73 -0.66 4.54 -13.70
CA VAL A 73 -1.73 4.18 -12.75
C VAL A 73 -3.10 4.26 -13.41
N GLU A 74 -3.39 5.28 -14.21
CA GLU A 74 -4.65 5.41 -14.96
C GLU A 74 -4.86 4.23 -15.94
N ASN A 75 -3.82 3.84 -16.67
CA ASN A 75 -3.88 2.70 -17.59
C ASN A 75 -4.12 1.38 -16.83
N TRP A 76 -3.45 1.19 -15.69
CA TRP A 76 -3.67 0.05 -14.80
C TRP A 76 -5.09 0.03 -14.21
N LEU A 77 -5.62 1.18 -13.80
CA LEU A 77 -7.00 1.28 -13.32
C LEU A 77 -8.00 0.87 -14.41
N ARG A 78 -7.81 1.36 -15.63
CA ARG A 78 -8.66 1.04 -16.80
C ARG A 78 -8.56 -0.42 -17.24
N SER A 79 -7.44 -1.09 -17.00
CA SER A 79 -7.27 -2.52 -17.30
C SER A 79 -7.87 -3.45 -16.24
N GLY A 80 -8.51 -2.89 -15.22
CA GLY A 80 -9.16 -3.64 -14.15
C GLY A 80 -8.36 -3.73 -12.86
N ALA A 81 -7.30 -2.94 -12.69
CA ALA A 81 -6.68 -2.62 -11.40
C ALA A 81 -6.21 -3.82 -10.54
N ASP A 82 -5.74 -4.90 -11.19
CA ASP A 82 -5.18 -6.05 -10.48
C ASP A 82 -3.74 -5.73 -10.02
N THR A 83 -3.48 -5.75 -8.70
CA THR A 83 -2.16 -5.43 -8.13
C THR A 83 -1.08 -6.41 -8.56
N ARG A 84 -1.44 -7.61 -9.03
CA ARG A 84 -0.50 -8.59 -9.59
C ARG A 84 0.03 -8.20 -10.97
N GLN A 85 -0.59 -7.21 -11.61
CA GLN A 85 -0.27 -6.77 -12.97
C GLN A 85 0.51 -5.45 -13.01
N LEU A 86 0.84 -4.84 -11.87
CA LEU A 86 1.50 -3.51 -11.79
C LEU A 86 2.72 -3.39 -12.71
N ARG A 87 3.58 -4.43 -12.76
CA ARG A 87 4.76 -4.47 -13.63
C ARG A 87 4.44 -4.37 -15.13
N GLN A 88 3.28 -4.87 -15.57
CA GLN A 88 2.84 -4.79 -16.97
C GLN A 88 2.55 -3.34 -17.39
N PHE A 89 2.28 -2.47 -16.41
CA PHE A 89 2.06 -1.02 -16.59
C PHE A 89 3.29 -0.20 -16.19
N ASN A 90 4.44 -0.83 -16.01
CA ASN A 90 5.69 -0.20 -15.55
C ASN A 90 5.56 0.47 -14.15
N ILE A 91 4.71 -0.08 -13.28
CA ILE A 91 4.55 0.38 -11.89
C ILE A 91 5.38 -0.51 -10.97
N ALA A 92 6.35 0.09 -10.28
CA ALA A 92 7.06 -0.53 -9.17
C ALA A 92 6.33 -0.22 -7.85
N ALA A 93 6.21 -1.21 -6.98
CA ALA A 93 5.61 -1.05 -5.66
C ALA A 93 6.70 -1.10 -4.59
N PHE A 94 6.82 -0.03 -3.81
CA PHE A 94 7.70 0.05 -2.65
C PHE A 94 6.85 0.01 -1.39
N GLN A 95 6.98 -1.05 -0.60
CA GLN A 95 6.30 -1.20 0.68
C GLN A 95 7.05 -0.43 1.76
N MET A 96 6.30 0.36 2.53
CA MET A 96 6.83 1.14 3.66
C MET A 96 6.91 0.26 4.92
N GLU A 97 7.92 0.50 5.77
CA GLU A 97 8.07 -0.24 7.04
C GLU A 97 6.96 0.05 8.06
N GLY A 98 6.51 1.29 8.16
CA GLY A 98 5.52 1.71 9.14
C GLY A 98 6.08 1.80 10.58
N GLU A 99 5.18 2.00 11.54
CA GLU A 99 5.49 2.01 12.97
C GLU A 99 4.77 0.81 13.62
N ASP A 100 5.50 0.05 14.45
CA ASP A 100 5.04 -1.22 15.07
C ASP A 100 4.58 -1.07 16.53
#